data_AF-A0A561X4U3-F1
#
_entry.id   AF-A0A561X4U3-F1
#
_cell.length_a   1.000
_cell.length_b   1.000
_cell.length_c   1.000
_cell.angle_alpha   90.00
_cell.angle_beta   90.00
_cell.angle_gamma   90.00
#
_symmetry.space_group_name_H-M   'P 1'
#
loop_
_entity.id
_entity.type
_entity.pdbx_description
1 polymer ?
#
loop_
_entity_poly.entity_id
_entity_poly.type
_entity_poly.pdbx_seq_one_letter_code
_entity_poly.pdbx_strand_id
1 'polypeptide(L)' 'MQPLRISLETAQKLAKVLGVPIEQIMHMPPHILINKLREWEQKEKRSGSS' A
#
# COMPACT_ATOMS: atom_id res chain seq x y z
N MET A 1 -2.22 14.42 -14.77
CA MET A 1 -1.66 13.24 -14.09
C MET A 1 -2.55 12.06 -14.46
N GLN A 2 -2.05 11.05 -15.17
CA GLN A 2 -2.88 9.88 -15.48
C GLN A 2 -3.25 9.20 -14.15
N PRO A 3 -4.56 9.00 -13.86
CA PRO A 3 -4.96 8.30 -12.65
C PRO A 3 -4.38 6.90 -12.69
N LEU A 4 -3.90 6.41 -11.55
CA LEU A 4 -3.51 5.02 -11.42
C LEU A 4 -4.70 4.17 -11.85
N ARG A 5 -4.50 3.33 -12.87
CA ARG A 5 -5.50 2.37 -13.35
C ARG A 5 -5.54 1.16 -12.41
N ILE A 6 -5.75 1.39 -11.12
CA ILE A 6 -5.97 0.32 -10.16
C ILE A 6 -7.47 0.14 -9.95
N SER A 7 -7.92 -1.10 -10.00
CA SER A 7 -9.31 -1.42 -9.72
C SER A 7 -9.62 -1.19 -8.23
N LEU A 8 -10.89 -0.94 -7.93
CA LEU A 8 -11.37 -0.78 -6.55
C LEU A 8 -10.96 -1.96 -5.65
N GLU A 9 -11.03 -3.18 -6.19
CA GLU A 9 -10.63 -4.39 -5.46
C GLU A 9 -9.15 -4.37 -5.06
N THR A 10 -8.26 -3.95 -5.97
CA THR A 10 -6.83 -3.80 -5.68
C THR A 10 -6.59 -2.74 -4.63
N ALA A 11 -7.29 -1.60 -4.73
CA ALA A 11 -7.17 -0.52 -3.78
C ALA A 11 -7.63 -0.95 -2.36
N GLN A 12 -8.72 -1.72 -2.24
CA GLN A 12 -9.18 -2.28 -0.97
C GLN A 12 -8.15 -3.24 -0.35
N LYS A 13 -7.57 -4.13 -1.16
CA LYS A 13 -6.52 -5.06 -0.69
C LYS A 13 -5.30 -4.31 -0.17
N LEU A 14 -4.81 -3.34 -0.94
CA LEU A 14 -3.65 -2.51 -0.57
C LEU A 14 -3.91 -1.68 0.69
N ALA A 15 -5.09 -1.07 0.80
CA ALA A 15 -5.53 -0.33 1.97
C ALA A 15 -5.47 -1.19 3.24
N LYS A 16 -5.97 -2.43 3.15
CA LYS A 16 -5.97 -3.37 4.27
C LYS A 16 -4.57 -3.85 4.66
N VAL A 17 -3.73 -4.19 3.67
CA VAL A 17 -2.35 -4.65 3.92
C VAL A 17 -1.52 -3.55 4.57
N LEU A 18 -1.57 -2.35 3.99
CA LEU A 18 -0.78 -1.21 4.46
C LEU A 18 -1.38 -0.51 5.69
N GLY A 19 -2.62 -0.84 6.07
CA GLY A 19 -3.34 -0.21 7.18
C GLY A 19 -3.65 1.27 6.93
N VAL A 20 -3.95 1.65 5.69
CA VAL A 20 -4.25 3.03 5.28
C VAL A 20 -5.61 3.11 4.59
N PRO A 21 -6.31 4.26 4.61
CA PRO A 21 -7.63 4.36 4.00
C PRO A 21 -7.58 4.24 2.46
N ILE A 22 -8.66 3.74 1.86
CA ILE A 22 -8.73 3.50 0.42
C ILE A 22 -8.70 4.79 -0.39
N GLU A 23 -9.26 5.89 0.12
CA GLU A 23 -9.15 7.20 -0.53
C GLU A 23 -7.69 7.59 -0.71
N GLN A 24 -6.85 7.37 0.32
CA GLN A 24 -5.41 7.61 0.22
C GLN A 24 -4.79 6.75 -0.87
N ILE A 25 -5.10 5.45 -0.95
CA ILE A 25 -4.56 4.55 -2.00
C ILE A 25 -4.92 5.04 -3.42
N MET A 26 -6.15 5.50 -3.63
CA MET A 26 -6.60 5.99 -4.94
C MET A 26 -5.91 7.30 -5.38
N HIS A 27 -5.49 8.13 -4.42
CA HIS A 27 -4.74 9.36 -4.68
C HIS A 27 -3.22 9.21 -4.57
N MET A 28 -2.75 8.08 -4.05
CA MET A 28 -1.33 7.85 -3.78
C MET A 28 -0.55 7.64 -5.07
N PRO A 29 0.56 8.33 -5.31
CA PRO A 29 1.39 8.05 -6.48
C PRO A 29 2.10 6.69 -6.34
N PRO A 30 2.42 6.02 -7.47
CA PRO A 30 2.88 4.62 -7.47
C PRO A 30 4.19 4.41 -6.71
N HIS A 31 5.12 5.37 -6.79
CA HIS A 31 6.41 5.27 -6.10
C HIS A 31 6.26 5.32 -4.57
N ILE A 32 5.27 6.05 -4.04
CA ILE A 32 4.98 6.10 -2.60
C ILE A 32 4.36 4.78 -2.13
N LEU A 33 3.45 4.22 -2.93
CA LEU A 33 2.85 2.92 -2.65
C LEU A 33 3.93 1.83 -2.56
N ILE A 34 4.87 1.80 -3.52
CA ILE A 34 6.00 0.88 -3.51
C ILE A 34 6.87 1.07 -2.25
N ASN A 35 7.17 2.31 -1.87
CA ASN A 35 7.95 2.57 -0.65
C ASN A 35 7.25 2.04 0.60
N LYS A 36 5.94 2.29 0.75
CA LYS A 36 5.15 1.79 1.88
C LYS A 36 5.10 0.28 1.94
N LEU A 37 4.96 -0.40 0.79
CA LEU A 37 5.02 -1.86 0.71
C LEU A 37 6.36 -2.39 1.21
N ARG A 38 7.48 -1.79 0.76
CA ARG A 38 8.82 -2.18 1.23
C ARG A 38 8.99 -1.95 2.73
N GLU A 39 8.50 -0.83 3.26
CA GLU A 39 8.53 -0.57 4.70
C GLU A 39 7.69 -1.58 5.47
N TRP A 40 6.50 -1.93 4.97
CA TRP A 40 5.61 -2.91 5.58
C TRP A 40 6.25 -4.30 5.62
N GLU A 41 6.82 -4.77 4.51
CA GLU A 41 7.53 -6.06 4.46
C GLU A 41 8.71 -6.10 5.42
N GLN A 42 9.47 -5.01 5.52
CA GLN A 42 10.60 -4.91 6.45
C GLN A 42 10.14 -4.89 7.91
N LYS A 43 8.98 -4.28 8.20
CA LYS A 43 8.39 -4.28 9.53
C LYS A 43 7.88 -5.66 9.91
N GLU A 44 7.09 -6.31 9.05
CA GLU A 44 6.61 -7.69 9.23
C GLU A 44 7.76 -8.67 9.46
N LYS A 45 8.80 -8.59 8.63
CA LYS A 45 9.99 -9.45 8.74
C LYS A 45 10.80 -9.19 10.02
N ARG A 46 10.70 -7.98 10.59
CA ARG A 46 11.37 -7.61 11.84
C ARG A 46 10.52 -7.92 13.09
N SER A 47 9.19 -7.90 12.98
CA SER A 47 8.29 -8.26 14.08
C SER A 47 8.05 -9.77 14.20
N GLY A 48 8.31 -10.55 13.15
CA GLY A 48 8.13 -12.02 13.13
C GLY A 48 9.38 -12.86 13.48
N SER A 49 10.43 -12.26 14.04
CA SER A 49 11.64 -12.96 14.46
C SER A 49 11.92 -12.70 15.94
N SER A 50 11.04 -13.17 16.81
CA SER A 50 11.37 -13.48 18.21
C SER A 50 10.67 -14.76 18.64
#